data_AF-A0AAJ7NCC9-F1
#
_entry.id   AF-A0AAJ7NCC9-F1
#
_cell.length_a   1.000
_cell.length_b   1.000
_cell.length_c   1.000
_cell.angle_alpha   90.00
_cell.angle_beta   90.00
_cell.angle_gamma   90.00
#
_symmetry.space_group_name_H-M   'P 1'
#
loop_
_entity.id
_entity.type
_entity.pdbx_description
1 polymer ?
#
loop_
_entity_poly.entity_id
_entity_poly.type
_entity_poly.pdbx_seq_one_letter_code
_entity_poly.pdbx_strand_id
1 'polypeptide(L)'
;MEEVSSSSKSNLTNEEQECKDHFKSTHFRDSEGRYVVRLPFRKSTELLGDSKAKALRMLSPLLKKFQTDSILQQAYTMFLSYYETLNHMLPVDKSNESKHSYYLPHHGVIRESSVSTKLRVVFNALSLTSVGVSLNDVLHNGENFKQNFLMF
;
A
#
# COMPACT_ATOMS: atom_id res chain seq x y z
N MET A 1 28.45 -4.94 -24.05
CA MET A 1 27.74 -6.20 -24.39
C MET A 1 28.24 -7.19 -23.34
N GLU A 2 27.50 -7.35 -22.26
CA GLU A 2 27.78 -8.39 -21.26
C GLU A 2 26.52 -9.25 -21.16
N GLU A 3 26.64 -10.48 -21.62
CA GLU A 3 25.65 -11.53 -21.44
C GLU A 3 25.65 -11.98 -19.97
N VAL A 4 24.46 -12.12 -19.39
CA VAL A 4 24.30 -12.84 -18.13
C VAL A 4 23.58 -14.15 -18.43
N SER A 5 24.34 -15.23 -18.23
CA SER A 5 23.98 -16.63 -18.40
C SER A 5 22.83 -17.08 -17.50
N SER A 6 22.03 -17.98 -18.07
CA SER A 6 20.92 -18.76 -17.54
C SER A 6 21.13 -19.48 -16.18
N SER A 7 20.14 -19.39 -15.29
CA SER A 7 19.74 -20.37 -14.25
C SER A 7 18.63 -19.72 -13.40
N SER A 8 17.41 -20.20 -13.17
CA SER A 8 16.77 -21.52 -13.18
C SER A 8 15.26 -21.30 -13.41
N LYS A 9 14.61 -22.09 -14.27
CA LYS A 9 13.14 -22.01 -14.42
C LYS A 9 12.50 -22.73 -13.22
N SER A 10 12.29 -22.02 -12.12
CA SER A 10 11.32 -22.46 -11.10
C SER A 10 9.97 -22.57 -11.80
N ASN A 11 9.35 -23.76 -11.79
CA ASN A 11 7.98 -23.91 -12.27
C ASN A 11 7.08 -23.08 -11.34
N LEU A 12 6.62 -21.96 -11.85
CA LEU A 12 5.72 -21.07 -11.12
C LEU A 12 4.36 -21.75 -10.96
N THR A 13 3.74 -21.55 -9.82
CA THR A 13 2.32 -21.86 -9.65
C THR A 13 1.47 -21.00 -10.61
N ASN A 14 0.24 -21.43 -10.89
CA ASN A 14 -0.67 -20.66 -11.74
C ASN A 14 -0.89 -19.24 -11.16
N GLU A 15 -1.06 -19.11 -9.84
CA GLU A 15 -1.24 -17.81 -9.18
C GLU A 15 -0.02 -16.89 -9.33
N GLU A 16 1.19 -17.44 -9.29
CA GLU A 16 2.44 -16.70 -9.51
C GLU A 16 2.58 -16.24 -10.96
N GLN A 17 2.19 -17.11 -11.91
CA GLN A 17 2.22 -16.79 -13.33
C GLN A 17 1.21 -15.67 -13.66
N GLU A 18 -0.02 -15.76 -13.14
CA GLU A 18 -1.05 -14.72 -13.27
C GLU A 18 -0.57 -13.37 -12.72
N CYS A 19 0.04 -13.36 -11.52
CA CYS A 19 0.60 -12.16 -10.92
C CYS A 19 1.71 -11.54 -11.80
N LYS A 20 2.60 -12.36 -12.37
CA LYS A 20 3.67 -11.90 -13.27
C LYS A 20 3.11 -11.33 -14.58
N ASP A 21 2.10 -11.98 -15.15
CA ASP A 21 1.49 -11.51 -16.39
C ASP A 21 0.68 -10.23 -16.18
N HIS A 22 0.00 -10.09 -15.04
CA HIS A 22 -0.61 -8.84 -14.61
C HIS A 22 0.42 -7.72 -14.46
N PHE A 23 1.54 -7.98 -13.77
CA PHE A 23 2.61 -6.98 -13.63
C PHE A 23 3.16 -6.57 -15.00
N LYS A 24 3.53 -7.53 -15.85
CA LYS A 24 4.06 -7.24 -17.20
C LYS A 24 3.10 -6.40 -18.04
N SER A 25 1.81 -6.71 -17.99
CA SER A 25 0.79 -6.03 -18.80
C SER A 25 0.34 -4.67 -18.25
N THR A 26 0.48 -4.44 -16.94
CA THR A 26 -0.05 -3.22 -16.30
C THR A 26 1.00 -2.27 -15.74
N HIS A 27 2.25 -2.71 -15.59
CA HIS A 27 3.33 -1.82 -15.19
C HIS A 27 3.79 -0.95 -16.35
N PHE A 28 4.16 0.28 -16.04
CA PHE A 28 4.82 1.18 -16.97
C PHE A 28 5.64 2.20 -16.19
N ARG A 29 6.43 3.01 -16.90
CA ARG A 29 7.01 4.22 -16.34
C ARG A 29 6.24 5.42 -16.83
N ASP A 30 5.86 6.31 -15.91
CA ASP A 30 5.25 7.57 -16.30
C ASP A 30 6.28 8.52 -16.95
N SER A 31 5.82 9.69 -17.38
CA SER A 31 6.65 10.74 -17.98
C SER A 31 7.77 11.26 -17.08
N GLU A 32 7.67 11.03 -15.77
CA GLU A 32 8.67 11.42 -14.77
C GLU A 32 9.64 10.26 -14.45
N GLY A 33 9.47 9.11 -15.11
CA GLY A 33 10.28 7.92 -14.93
C GLY A 33 9.92 7.07 -13.71
N ARG A 34 8.80 7.36 -13.02
CA ARG A 34 8.33 6.58 -11.87
C ARG A 34 7.66 5.29 -12.34
N TYR A 35 7.90 4.20 -11.61
CA TYR A 35 7.16 2.97 -11.84
C TYR A 35 5.71 3.14 -11.39
N VAL A 36 4.79 2.94 -12.31
CA VAL A 36 3.36 2.82 -12.04
C VAL A 36 2.99 1.35 -12.14
N VAL A 37 2.41 0.79 -11.08
CA VAL A 37 2.01 -0.61 -11.00
C VAL A 37 0.56 -0.66 -10.55
N ARG A 38 -0.26 -1.50 -11.19
CA ARG A 38 -1.63 -1.75 -10.73
C ARG A 38 -1.66 -2.85 -9.70
N LEU A 39 -2.51 -2.71 -8.69
CA LEU A 39 -2.74 -3.75 -7.69
C LEU A 39 -3.17 -5.08 -8.37
N PRO A 40 -2.51 -6.21 -8.08
CA PRO A 40 -2.79 -7.49 -8.70
C PRO A 40 -3.96 -8.19 -8.01
N PHE A 41 -5.19 -7.86 -8.37
CA PHE A 41 -6.38 -8.53 -7.81
C PHE A 41 -6.54 -9.94 -8.39
N ARG A 42 -6.60 -10.95 -7.52
CA ARG A 42 -6.88 -12.35 -7.86
C ARG A 42 -8.35 -12.75 -7.66
N LYS A 43 -9.12 -11.92 -6.97
CA LYS A 43 -10.56 -12.09 -6.74
C LYS A 43 -11.28 -10.76 -6.99
N SER A 44 -12.59 -10.82 -7.21
CA SER A 44 -13.42 -9.61 -7.34
C SER A 44 -13.32 -8.73 -6.10
N THR A 45 -13.16 -7.42 -6.30
CA THR A 45 -13.20 -6.42 -5.23
C THR A 45 -14.57 -6.32 -4.58
N GLU A 46 -15.62 -6.84 -5.21
CA GLU A 46 -16.98 -6.92 -4.65
C GLU A 46 -17.06 -7.82 -3.42
N LEU A 47 -16.06 -8.68 -3.19
CA LEU A 47 -15.96 -9.48 -1.96
C LEU A 47 -15.56 -8.64 -0.74
N LEU A 48 -15.07 -7.42 -0.94
CA LEU A 48 -14.71 -6.52 0.16
C LEU A 48 -15.97 -5.83 0.69
N GLY A 49 -16.19 -5.95 2.00
CA GLY A 49 -17.21 -5.18 2.70
C GLY A 49 -16.73 -3.79 3.12
N ASP A 50 -17.49 -3.13 4.00
CA ASP A 50 -17.09 -1.85 4.56
C ASP A 50 -15.79 -1.98 5.38
N SER A 51 -14.85 -1.08 5.10
CA SER A 51 -13.60 -0.93 5.85
C SER A 51 -13.52 0.42 6.60
N LYS A 52 -14.40 1.37 6.24
CA LYS A 52 -14.33 2.76 6.70
C LYS A 52 -14.56 2.88 8.19
N ALA A 53 -15.59 2.20 8.71
CA ALA A 53 -15.91 2.27 10.13
C ALA A 53 -14.73 1.81 11.02
N LYS A 54 -14.03 0.75 10.59
CA LYS A 54 -12.87 0.21 11.30
C LYS A 54 -11.65 1.13 11.19
N ALA A 55 -11.37 1.66 10.00
CA ALA A 55 -10.28 2.62 9.80
C ALA A 55 -10.47 3.88 10.65
N LEU A 56 -11.68 4.45 10.69
CA LEU A 56 -12.01 5.60 11.54
C LEU A 56 -11.86 5.29 13.04
N ARG A 57 -12.31 4.10 13.48
CA ARG A 57 -12.14 3.66 14.87
C ARG A 57 -10.67 3.57 15.26
N MET A 58 -9.79 3.14 14.36
CA MET A 58 -8.34 3.08 14.61
C MET A 58 -7.67 4.46 14.53
N LEU A 59 -8.21 5.37 13.71
CA LEU A 59 -7.73 6.73 13.59
C LEU A 59 -8.01 7.56 14.87
N SER A 60 -9.16 7.37 15.51
CA SER A 60 -9.58 8.19 16.67
C SER A 60 -8.56 8.21 17.83
N PRO A 61 -8.05 7.06 18.32
CA PRO A 61 -6.98 7.06 19.33
C PRO A 61 -5.68 7.74 18.87
N LEU A 62 -5.32 7.60 17.59
CA LEU A 62 -4.13 8.26 17.02
C LEU A 62 -4.27 9.78 17.06
N LEU A 63 -5.44 10.31 16.66
CA LEU A 63 -5.73 11.74 16.73
C LEU A 63 -5.73 12.26 18.17
N LYS A 64 -6.24 11.49 19.13
CA LYS A 64 -6.13 11.85 20.56
C LYS A 64 -4.67 11.91 21.01
N LYS A 65 -3.83 10.97 20.58
CA LYS A 65 -2.40 10.99 20.90
C LYS A 65 -1.70 12.23 20.34
N PHE A 66 -2.09 12.69 19.15
CA PHE A 66 -1.53 13.94 18.58
C PHE A 66 -1.79 15.17 19.46
N GLN A 67 -2.85 15.18 20.27
CA GLN A 67 -3.15 16.29 21.16
C GLN A 67 -2.20 16.36 22.36
N THR A 68 -1.60 15.23 22.75
CA THR A 68 -0.71 15.15 23.92
C THR A 68 0.76 14.91 23.55
N ASP A 69 1.04 14.53 22.30
CA ASP A 69 2.36 14.22 21.76
C ASP A 69 2.61 15.05 20.48
N SER A 70 3.11 16.27 20.67
CA SER A 70 3.38 17.22 19.59
C SER A 70 4.48 16.75 18.65
N ILE A 71 5.45 15.97 19.15
CA ILE A 71 6.53 15.41 18.33
C ILE A 71 5.95 14.39 17.35
N LEU A 72 5.10 13.49 17.83
CA LEU A 72 4.44 12.52 16.96
C LEU A 72 3.53 13.19 15.93
N GLN A 73 2.75 14.21 16.33
CA GLN A 73 1.89 14.96 15.42
C GLN A 73 2.69 15.64 14.29
N GLN A 74 3.79 16.33 14.65
CA GLN A 74 4.65 17.01 13.67
C GLN A 74 5.27 16.00 12.71
N ALA A 75 5.79 14.88 13.21
CA ALA A 75 6.36 13.83 12.38
C ALA A 75 5.32 13.23 11.40
N TYR A 76 4.08 13.02 11.85
CA TYR A 76 2.99 12.55 10.98
C TYR A 76 2.61 13.56 9.91
N THR A 77 2.52 14.84 10.29
CA THR A 77 2.18 15.94 9.37
C THR A 77 3.25 16.09 8.30
N MET A 78 4.53 16.03 8.68
CA MET A 78 5.64 16.06 7.74
C MET A 78 5.62 14.86 6.79
N PHE A 79 5.37 13.65 7.31
CA PHE A 79 5.27 12.44 6.48
C PHE A 79 4.17 12.58 5.42
N LEU A 80 2.96 13.00 5.83
CA LEU A 80 1.83 13.19 4.93
C LEU A 80 2.13 14.27 3.88
N SER A 81 2.61 15.44 4.31
CA SER A 81 2.94 16.54 3.39
C SER A 81 3.99 16.12 2.35
N TYR A 82 5.00 15.35 2.76
CA TYR A 82 6.01 14.82 1.85
C TYR A 82 5.42 13.81 0.86
N TYR A 83 4.54 12.91 1.31
CA TYR A 83 3.83 11.96 0.45
C TYR A 83 2.97 12.66 -0.62
N GLU A 84 2.27 13.72 -0.23
CA GLU A 84 1.48 14.56 -1.16
C GLU A 84 2.39 15.30 -2.14
N THR A 85 3.50 15.89 -1.67
CA THR A 85 4.46 16.61 -2.53
C THR A 85 5.09 15.69 -3.59
N LEU A 86 5.32 14.42 -3.27
CA LEU A 86 5.78 13.41 -4.22
C LEU A 86 4.67 12.87 -5.13
N ASN A 87 3.45 13.38 -4.98
CA ASN A 87 2.26 12.91 -5.69
C ASN A 87 1.98 11.41 -5.44
N HIS A 88 2.41 10.88 -4.29
CA HIS A 88 2.14 9.50 -3.86
C HIS A 88 0.76 9.36 -3.21
N MET A 89 0.13 10.47 -2.84
CA MET A 89 -1.26 10.51 -2.41
C MET A 89 -1.91 11.82 -2.85
N LEU A 90 -3.23 11.81 -2.94
CA LEU A 90 -4.04 12.99 -3.25
C LEU A 90 -5.19 13.09 -2.24
N PRO A 91 -5.64 14.31 -1.91
CA PRO A 91 -6.83 14.49 -1.12
C PRO A 91 -8.03 13.85 -1.82
N VAL A 92 -8.81 13.05 -1.08
CA VAL A 92 -10.01 12.42 -1.61
C VAL A 92 -11.13 13.44 -1.72
N ASP A 93 -11.74 13.53 -2.90
CA ASP A 93 -12.99 14.25 -3.10
C ASP A 93 -14.15 13.46 -2.50
N LYS A 94 -14.69 13.96 -1.38
CA LYS A 94 -15.80 13.34 -0.64
C LYS A 94 -17.09 13.27 -1.46
N SER A 95 -17.25 14.09 -2.50
CA SER A 95 -18.44 14.04 -3.36
C SER A 95 -18.41 12.88 -4.36
N ASN A 96 -17.22 12.31 -4.61
CA ASN A 96 -16.97 11.24 -5.58
C ASN A 96 -16.59 9.91 -4.91
N GLU A 97 -17.02 9.67 -3.67
CA GLU A 97 -16.71 8.43 -2.95
C GLU A 97 -17.38 7.23 -3.65
N SER A 98 -16.55 6.38 -4.26
CA SER A 98 -17.00 5.15 -4.92
C SER A 98 -17.49 4.13 -3.90
N LYS A 99 -18.52 3.35 -4.25
CA LYS A 99 -18.95 2.17 -3.48
C LYS A 99 -17.83 1.12 -3.32
N HIS A 100 -16.82 1.16 -4.18
CA HIS A 100 -15.67 0.25 -4.16
C HIS A 100 -14.45 0.86 -3.45
N SER A 101 -14.64 1.91 -2.66
CA SER A 101 -13.55 2.52 -1.88
C SER A 101 -13.15 1.60 -0.73
N TYR A 102 -11.84 1.44 -0.53
CA TYR A 102 -11.29 0.66 0.57
C TYR A 102 -10.40 1.54 1.45
N TYR A 103 -10.63 1.49 2.75
CA TYR A 103 -9.95 2.31 3.75
C TYR A 103 -8.96 1.47 4.54
N LEU A 104 -7.67 1.73 4.34
CA LEU A 104 -6.60 1.09 5.08
C LEU A 104 -6.41 1.78 6.43
N PRO A 105 -6.59 1.07 7.56
CA PRO A 105 -6.12 1.59 8.84
C PRO A 105 -4.61 1.75 8.79
N HIS A 106 -4.09 2.79 9.42
CA HIS A 106 -2.66 3.04 9.47
C HIS A 106 -2.18 3.34 10.89
N HIS A 107 -0.90 3.12 11.14
CA HIS A 107 -0.25 3.49 12.40
C HIS A 107 1.22 3.85 12.18
N GLY A 108 1.78 4.59 13.13
CA GLY A 108 3.12 5.14 13.05
C GLY A 108 4.11 4.29 13.82
N VAL A 109 5.23 3.96 13.20
CA VAL A 109 6.35 3.27 13.84
C VAL A 109 7.55 4.22 13.84
N ILE A 110 8.04 4.55 15.04
CA ILE A 110 9.27 5.33 15.19
C ILE A 110 10.45 4.39 15.03
N ARG A 111 11.36 4.74 14.13
CA ARG A 111 12.65 4.09 13.93
C ARG A 111 13.73 5.15 14.06
N GLU A 112 14.37 5.19 15.22
CA GLU A 112 15.40 6.21 15.50
C GLU A 112 16.60 6.12 14.57
N SER A 113 16.88 4.93 14.03
CA SER A 113 17.95 4.68 13.06
C SER A 113 17.61 5.07 11.61
N SER A 114 16.43 5.64 11.35
CA SER A 114 16.01 6.00 10.00
C SER A 114 16.73 7.26 9.50
N VAL A 115 17.31 7.19 8.31
CA VAL A 115 18.14 8.24 7.71
C VAL A 115 17.32 9.42 7.17
N SER A 116 16.11 9.17 6.64
CA SER A 116 15.26 10.21 6.05
C SER A 116 14.24 10.78 7.04
N THR A 117 13.38 9.93 7.61
CA THR A 117 12.36 10.33 8.59
C THR A 117 12.33 9.33 9.75
N LYS A 118 12.32 9.83 10.99
CA LYS A 118 12.20 8.96 12.18
C LYS A 118 10.87 8.23 12.26
N LEU A 119 9.83 8.71 11.59
CA LEU A 119 8.52 8.06 11.49
C LEU A 119 8.37 7.30 10.17
N ARG A 120 7.86 6.07 10.25
CA ARG A 120 7.28 5.34 9.12
C ARG A 120 5.80 5.08 9.39
N VAL A 121 4.94 5.36 8.43
CA VAL A 121 3.52 5.01 8.51
C VAL A 121 3.31 3.66 7.84
N VAL A 122 2.65 2.74 8.55
CA VAL A 122 2.34 1.39 8.10
C VAL A 122 0.85 1.32 7.83
N PHE A 123 0.47 0.97 6.61
CA PHE A 123 -0.91 0.72 6.20
C PHE A 123 -1.22 -0.78 6.35
N ASN A 124 -2.35 -1.08 7.00
CA ASN A 124 -2.72 -2.45 7.35
C ASN A 124 -3.75 -3.03 6.36
N ALA A 125 -3.25 -3.67 5.31
CA ALA A 125 -4.07 -4.38 4.31
C ALA A 125 -4.64 -5.73 4.78
N LEU A 126 -4.21 -6.23 5.95
CA LEU A 126 -4.77 -7.42 6.60
C LEU A 126 -6.01 -7.11 7.45
N SER A 127 -6.39 -5.84 7.57
CA SER A 127 -7.55 -5.47 8.35
C SER A 127 -8.84 -5.99 7.71
N LEU A 128 -9.49 -6.95 8.37
CA LEU A 128 -10.79 -7.46 7.95
C LEU A 128 -11.85 -6.34 7.80
N THR A 129 -12.62 -6.40 6.73
CA THR A 129 -13.84 -5.62 6.48
C THR A 129 -15.01 -6.11 7.31
N SER A 130 -16.18 -5.47 7.16
CA SER A 130 -17.44 -5.87 7.80
C SER A 130 -17.89 -7.30 7.47
N VAL A 131 -17.41 -7.88 6.36
CA VAL A 131 -17.73 -9.26 5.92
C VAL A 131 -16.60 -10.26 6.18
N GLY A 132 -15.57 -9.86 6.93
CA GLY A 132 -14.48 -10.77 7.32
C GLY A 132 -13.44 -11.04 6.22
N VAL A 133 -13.44 -10.27 5.13
CA VAL A 133 -12.43 -10.35 4.05
C VAL A 133 -11.50 -9.14 4.13
N SER A 134 -10.18 -9.34 3.98
CA SER A 134 -9.18 -8.28 3.92
C SER A 134 -8.75 -7.97 2.48
N LEU A 135 -8.07 -6.84 2.27
CA LEU A 135 -7.51 -6.50 0.96
C LEU A 135 -6.50 -7.56 0.50
N ASN A 136 -5.66 -8.08 1.41
CA ASN A 136 -4.72 -9.15 1.07
C ASN A 136 -5.39 -10.46 0.65
N ASP A 137 -6.62 -10.74 1.09
CA ASP A 137 -7.33 -11.96 0.69
C ASP A 137 -7.76 -11.95 -0.78
N VAL A 138 -7.90 -10.74 -1.37
CA VAL A 138 -8.31 -10.52 -2.77
C VAL A 138 -7.16 -10.12 -3.69
N LEU A 139 -5.98 -9.81 -3.15
CA LEU A 139 -4.76 -9.57 -3.92
C LEU A 139 -3.96 -10.87 -4.11
N HIS A 140 -3.24 -10.98 -5.22
CA HIS A 140 -2.15 -11.94 -5.32
C HIS A 140 -1.12 -11.62 -4.24
N ASN A 141 -0.65 -12.66 -3.55
CA ASN A 141 0.57 -12.53 -2.77
C ASN A 141 1.70 -12.28 -3.76
N GLY A 142 2.38 -11.13 -3.64
CA GLY A 142 3.63 -10.96 -4.37
C GLY A 142 4.56 -12.12 -4.00
N GLU A 143 5.23 -12.72 -4.99
CA GLU A 143 6.39 -13.54 -4.67
C GLU A 143 7.30 -12.71 -3.74
N ASN A 144 8.10 -13.38 -2.90
CA ASN A 144 9.24 -12.72 -2.25
C ASN A 144 10.25 -12.35 -3.36
N PHE A 145 9.91 -11.35 -4.18
CA PHE A 145 10.79 -10.74 -5.15
C PHE A 145 11.91 -10.12 -4.32
N LYS A 146 13.05 -10.81 -4.24
CA LYS A 146 14.30 -10.31 -3.63
C LYS A 146 14.91 -9.13 -4.42
N GLN A 147 14.08 -8.35 -5.10
CA GLN A 147 14.47 -7.13 -5.79
C GLN A 147 13.48 -6.03 -5.38
N ASN A 148 14.06 -4.97 -4.82
CA ASN A 148 13.40 -3.78 -4.30
C ASN A 148 12.35 -3.24 -5.27
N PHE A 149 11.08 -3.51 -4.99
CA PHE A 149 9.97 -2.72 -5.53
C PHE A 149 9.16 -2.16 -4.36
N LEU A 150 9.00 -0.84 -4.36
CA LEU A 150 8.03 -0.16 -3.51
C LEU A 150 6.65 -0.42 -4.12
N MET A 151 5.87 -1.31 -3.51
CA MET A 151 4.41 -1.28 -3.67
C MET A 151 3.89 -0.18 -2.73
N PHE A 152 3.25 0.83 -3.30
CA PHE A 152 2.43 1.80 -2.57
C PHE A 152 0.97 1.36 -2.61
#